data_AF-M8BIH9-F1
#
_entry.id   AF-M8BIH9-F1
#
_cell.length_a   1.000
_cell.length_b   1.000
_cell.length_c   1.000
_cell.angle_alpha   90.00
_cell.angle_beta   90.00
_cell.angle_gamma   90.00
#
_symmetry.space_group_name_H-M   'P 1'
#
loop_
_entity.id
_entity.type
_entity.pdbx_description
1 polymer ?
#
loop_
_entity_poly.entity_id
_entity_poly.type
_entity_poly.pdbx_seq_one_letter_code
_entity_poly.pdbx_strand_id
1 'polypeptide(L)'
;MEVIGEAEGGSGGESAKHRRKEATSSSRIDDDSATPEQISENEDDNSTDLDEEVFLPNDDQEHADHTQTIPHASVSHTLQVYSIQVEKPKLGWPLRVYGMVAARDHVDYNRNFLFNRTSDDCQIITADEPYLTLTGPSRAILSLEPVDFEVDLKFKRESEDGKALINQVLRYQRSPGPFGTILDNNLCTIRFHCKQFGETVEATILSVQIIHGSWPSQFAGKVFSKGASPLEEFLLLDFPDGDSPPVDRDGNIHLSRRVVSVDVNQNFQVSVQAYSACGSLKVPIATGDAVFEPKKDGGVTEKECDIGASCRVKIKVAWSLLIWSKLLLQG
;
A
#
# COMPACT_ATOMS: atom_id res chain seq x y z
N MET A 1 69.08 42.65 -10.36
CA MET A 1 68.61 41.93 -11.56
C MET A 1 67.16 41.58 -11.28
N GLU A 2 66.17 42.49 -11.46
CA GLU A 2 65.77 43.20 -12.69
C GLU A 2 65.79 42.25 -13.89
N VAL A 3 64.67 41.99 -14.59
CA VAL A 3 63.87 42.90 -15.46
C VAL A 3 62.48 42.24 -15.66
N ILE A 4 61.33 42.81 -15.25
CA ILE A 4 60.38 43.74 -15.92
C ILE A 4 60.01 43.41 -17.38
N GLY A 5 58.71 43.33 -17.69
CA GLY A 5 58.19 43.30 -19.06
C GLY A 5 56.67 43.48 -19.11
N GLU A 6 56.23 44.74 -19.14
CA GLU A 6 54.87 45.20 -19.46
C GLU A 6 54.67 45.38 -20.98
N ALA A 7 53.39 45.39 -21.42
CA ALA A 7 52.75 46.20 -22.48
C ALA A 7 51.56 45.39 -23.07
N GLU A 8 50.27 45.76 -22.97
CA GLU A 8 49.48 46.97 -23.35
C GLU A 8 48.80 46.90 -24.74
N GLY A 9 47.52 47.30 -24.74
CA GLY A 9 46.71 47.84 -25.88
C GLY A 9 46.03 46.81 -26.78
N GLY A 10 44.77 46.88 -27.21
CA GLY A 10 43.63 47.82 -27.23
C GLY A 10 42.60 47.15 -28.20
N SER A 11 41.27 47.31 -28.19
CA SER A 11 40.44 48.48 -28.52
C SER A 11 39.15 47.97 -29.22
N GLY A 12 37.98 48.56 -28.93
CA GLY A 12 36.76 48.57 -29.76
C GLY A 12 35.78 47.39 -29.61
N GLY A 13 34.46 47.54 -29.52
CA GLY A 13 33.57 48.68 -29.72
C GLY A 13 32.09 48.32 -29.42
N GLU A 14 31.25 49.34 -29.44
CA GLU A 14 29.84 49.48 -29.03
C GLU A 14 28.79 48.53 -29.67
N SER A 15 27.68 48.28 -28.96
CA SER A 15 26.35 48.80 -29.36
C SER A 15 25.22 48.44 -28.38
N ALA A 16 24.51 49.48 -27.95
CA ALA A 16 23.22 49.44 -27.26
C ALA A 16 22.05 49.39 -28.27
N LYS A 17 20.87 48.87 -27.85
CA LYS A 17 19.55 49.42 -28.23
C LYS A 17 18.37 48.75 -27.49
N HIS A 18 17.78 49.52 -26.56
CA HIS A 18 16.37 49.88 -26.38
C HIS A 18 15.21 48.99 -26.90
N ARG A 19 14.22 48.73 -26.02
CA ARG A 19 12.76 48.96 -26.20
C ARG A 19 12.03 48.71 -24.87
N ARG A 20 11.45 49.68 -24.14
CA ARG A 20 10.31 50.62 -24.35
C ARG A 20 9.01 50.07 -23.70
N LYS A 21 8.59 50.77 -22.64
CA LYS A 21 7.24 50.74 -22.04
C LYS A 21 6.25 51.47 -22.94
N GLU A 22 4.98 51.07 -22.94
CA GLU A 22 3.86 51.97 -23.21
C GLU A 22 2.59 51.46 -22.50
N ALA A 23 1.94 52.38 -21.80
CA ALA A 23 0.54 52.33 -21.41
C ALA A 23 -0.27 53.14 -22.45
N THR A 24 -1.60 52.97 -22.53
CA THR A 24 -2.66 53.97 -22.17
C THR A 24 -4.01 53.67 -22.87
N SER A 25 -5.12 53.87 -22.13
CA SER A 25 -6.49 54.36 -22.52
C SER A 25 -7.40 53.51 -23.42
N SER A 26 -8.62 53.13 -22.98
CA SER A 26 -9.94 53.85 -23.05
C SER A 26 -10.83 53.23 -24.16
N SER A 27 -12.07 52.77 -23.96
CA SER A 27 -13.30 53.54 -23.68
C SER A 27 -14.52 52.60 -23.54
N ARG A 28 -15.60 53.11 -22.93
CA ARG A 28 -16.95 52.53 -22.73
C ARG A 28 -17.77 52.49 -24.03
N ILE A 29 -18.82 51.64 -24.06
CA ILE A 29 -20.22 51.94 -24.47
C ILE A 29 -21.11 50.73 -24.09
N ASP A 30 -22.30 51.03 -23.55
CA ASP A 30 -23.40 50.13 -23.17
C ASP A 30 -24.23 49.68 -24.40
N ASP A 31 -24.92 48.54 -24.34
CA ASP A 31 -26.33 48.43 -24.79
C ASP A 31 -26.99 47.05 -24.54
N ASP A 32 -28.27 47.14 -24.20
CA ASP A 32 -29.27 46.09 -23.93
C ASP A 32 -29.51 45.11 -25.10
N SER A 33 -29.90 43.87 -24.77
CA SER A 33 -31.10 43.24 -25.36
C SER A 33 -31.43 41.89 -24.73
N ALA A 34 -32.69 41.77 -24.33
CA ALA A 34 -33.35 40.56 -23.85
C ALA A 34 -33.79 39.67 -25.02
N THR A 35 -33.82 38.35 -24.80
CA THR A 35 -34.75 37.43 -25.46
C THR A 35 -35.23 36.34 -24.46
N PRO A 36 -36.55 36.04 -24.42
CA PRO A 36 -37.14 35.02 -23.56
C PRO A 36 -37.44 33.73 -24.35
N GLU A 37 -37.23 32.56 -23.75
CA GLU A 37 -37.76 31.29 -24.28
C GLU A 37 -38.68 30.58 -23.27
N GLN A 38 -39.97 30.65 -23.62
CA GLN A 38 -40.97 29.59 -23.63
C GLN A 38 -41.34 28.91 -22.30
N ILE A 39 -42.45 29.40 -21.73
CA ILE A 39 -43.37 28.64 -20.89
C ILE A 39 -44.32 27.89 -21.84
N SER A 40 -44.47 26.59 -21.67
CA SER A 40 -45.61 25.84 -22.20
C SER A 40 -46.35 25.17 -21.05
N GLU A 41 -47.64 25.47 -21.03
CA GLU A 41 -48.71 25.13 -20.11
C GLU A 41 -48.93 23.61 -20.00
N ASN A 42 -49.43 23.17 -18.84
CA ASN A 42 -50.28 21.99 -18.70
C ASN A 42 -51.13 22.17 -17.43
N GLU A 43 -52.41 22.51 -17.63
CA GLU A 43 -53.48 22.40 -16.64
C GLU A 43 -54.48 21.35 -17.14
N ASP A 44 -54.79 20.41 -16.24
CA ASP A 44 -56.13 19.94 -15.84
C ASP A 44 -56.97 19.13 -16.89
N ASP A 45 -57.82 18.15 -16.57
CA ASP A 45 -58.35 17.65 -15.31
C ASP A 45 -59.11 16.30 -15.53
N ASN A 46 -59.51 15.68 -14.42
CA ASN A 46 -60.80 15.01 -14.19
C ASN A 46 -60.93 13.46 -14.11
N SER A 47 -61.03 13.01 -12.85
CA SER A 47 -62.02 12.12 -12.18
C SER A 47 -62.42 10.75 -12.75
N THR A 48 -62.49 9.73 -11.88
CA THR A 48 -63.75 9.24 -11.25
C THR A 48 -63.47 8.16 -10.19
N ASP A 49 -64.11 8.29 -9.03
CA ASP A 49 -64.24 7.26 -7.99
C ASP A 49 -65.16 6.11 -8.45
N LEU A 50 -65.00 4.91 -7.87
CA LEU A 50 -66.08 4.15 -7.20
C LEU A 50 -65.56 2.80 -6.62
N ASP A 51 -66.05 2.54 -5.41
CA ASP A 51 -66.36 1.27 -4.73
C ASP A 51 -65.37 0.57 -3.79
N GLU A 52 -65.80 0.53 -2.53
CA GLU A 52 -65.37 -0.33 -1.42
C GLU A 52 -65.62 -1.82 -1.74
N GLU A 53 -64.60 -2.66 -1.54
CA GLU A 53 -64.83 -4.02 -1.06
C GLU A 53 -63.95 -4.31 0.16
N VAL A 54 -64.64 -4.69 1.24
CA VAL A 54 -64.08 -5.20 2.48
C VAL A 54 -63.67 -6.66 2.26
N PHE A 55 -62.36 -6.93 2.21
CA PHE A 55 -61.82 -8.27 2.37
C PHE A 55 -60.88 -8.30 3.58
N LEU A 56 -61.30 -9.03 4.62
CA LEU A 56 -60.51 -9.32 5.80
C LEU A 56 -59.28 -10.14 5.37
N PRO A 57 -58.03 -9.75 5.72
CA PRO A 57 -56.89 -10.62 5.48
C PRO A 57 -56.97 -11.82 6.44
N ASN A 58 -56.90 -13.01 5.86
CA ASN A 58 -56.82 -14.28 6.59
C ASN A 58 -55.63 -14.27 7.56
N ASP A 59 -55.88 -14.74 8.77
CA ASP A 59 -54.89 -15.20 9.73
C ASP A 59 -54.04 -16.31 9.09
N ASP A 60 -52.86 -15.95 8.58
CA ASP A 60 -51.73 -16.85 8.45
C ASP A 60 -50.49 -16.12 8.95
N GLN A 61 -50.45 -15.97 10.28
CA GLN A 61 -49.28 -15.56 11.05
C GLN A 61 -48.22 -16.67 10.95
N GLU A 62 -47.53 -16.77 9.82
CA GLU A 62 -46.27 -17.49 9.76
C GLU A 62 -45.21 -16.54 10.35
N HIS A 63 -44.94 -16.71 11.64
CA HIS A 63 -43.80 -16.12 12.32
C HIS A 63 -42.51 -16.61 11.66
N ALA A 64 -42.10 -15.95 10.58
CA ALA A 64 -40.74 -16.01 10.12
C ALA A 64 -39.88 -15.27 11.14
N ASP A 65 -39.28 -16.03 12.05
CA ASP A 65 -38.13 -15.62 12.84
C ASP A 65 -37.01 -15.30 11.85
N HIS A 66 -37.01 -14.07 11.34
CA HIS A 66 -35.89 -13.50 10.62
C HIS A 66 -34.84 -13.04 11.64
N THR A 67 -34.30 -13.98 12.41
CA THR A 67 -32.92 -13.84 12.89
C THR A 67 -32.02 -13.99 11.67
N GLN A 68 -31.86 -12.88 10.94
CA GLN A 68 -30.87 -12.77 9.88
C GLN A 68 -29.50 -12.91 10.56
N THR A 69 -29.00 -14.15 10.64
CA THR A 69 -27.65 -14.45 11.11
C THR A 69 -26.69 -13.80 10.11
N ILE A 70 -26.27 -12.57 10.40
CA ILE A 70 -25.21 -11.93 9.63
C ILE A 70 -23.97 -12.82 9.81
N PRO A 71 -23.40 -13.39 8.73
CA PRO A 71 -22.24 -14.24 8.86
C PRO A 71 -21.10 -13.44 9.51
N HIS A 72 -20.57 -13.97 10.62
CA HIS A 72 -19.54 -13.31 11.45
C HIS A 72 -18.22 -13.07 10.70
N ALA A 73 -18.02 -13.78 9.59
CA ALA A 73 -16.95 -13.55 8.65
C ALA A 73 -17.53 -13.39 7.24
N SER A 74 -17.00 -12.42 6.49
CA SER A 74 -17.44 -12.17 5.11
C SER A 74 -16.35 -11.42 4.32
N VAL A 75 -16.58 -11.19 3.03
CA VAL A 75 -15.66 -10.44 2.18
C VAL A 75 -15.77 -8.94 2.47
N SER A 76 -14.64 -8.25 2.61
CA SER A 76 -14.60 -6.88 3.13
C SER A 76 -13.74 -5.92 2.32
N HIS A 77 -13.90 -4.65 2.65
CA HIS A 77 -12.93 -3.61 2.34
C HIS A 77 -11.71 -3.77 3.25
N THR A 78 -10.54 -3.91 2.64
CA THR A 78 -9.26 -4.01 3.35
C THR A 78 -8.27 -2.98 2.85
N LEU A 79 -7.31 -2.64 3.71
CA LEU A 79 -6.19 -1.78 3.39
C LEU A 79 -4.91 -2.61 3.33
N GLN A 80 -4.30 -2.67 2.14
CA GLN A 80 -3.00 -3.30 1.95
C GLN A 80 -1.89 -2.27 2.00
N VAL A 81 -0.93 -2.46 2.91
CA VAL A 81 0.29 -1.65 3.00
C VAL A 81 1.44 -2.39 2.31
N TYR A 82 1.90 -1.85 1.19
CA TYR A 82 2.99 -2.42 0.39
C TYR A 82 4.35 -2.12 1.02
N SER A 83 4.62 -0.83 1.27
CA SER A 83 5.88 -0.35 1.83
C SER A 83 5.68 0.92 2.67
N ILE A 84 6.68 1.20 3.52
CA ILE A 84 6.78 2.42 4.31
C ILE A 84 8.15 3.03 4.06
N GLN A 85 8.17 4.23 3.49
CA GLN A 85 9.38 4.96 3.11
C GLN A 85 9.64 6.09 4.10
N VAL A 86 10.92 6.29 4.46
CA VAL A 86 11.38 7.44 5.23
C VAL A 86 12.06 8.41 4.26
N GLU A 87 11.43 9.56 4.01
CA GLU A 87 11.92 10.59 3.11
C GLU A 87 12.59 11.75 3.86
N LYS A 88 13.61 12.33 3.19
CA LYS A 88 14.26 13.60 3.56
C LYS A 88 14.61 13.73 5.06
N PRO A 89 15.31 12.75 5.67
CA PRO A 89 15.70 12.87 7.07
C PRO A 89 16.64 14.07 7.23
N LYS A 90 16.28 15.07 8.04
CA LYS A 90 17.16 16.21 8.37
C LYS A 90 18.43 15.79 9.10
N LEU A 91 18.38 14.60 9.70
CA LEU A 91 19.52 13.96 10.33
C LEU A 91 20.56 13.53 9.28
N GLY A 92 20.17 13.26 8.03
CA GLY A 92 21.06 12.73 6.98
C GLY A 92 21.14 11.20 6.99
N TRP A 93 21.87 10.67 6.01
CA TRP A 93 22.03 9.23 5.77
C TRP A 93 23.44 8.74 6.17
N PRO A 94 23.60 7.45 6.54
CA PRO A 94 22.55 6.48 6.83
C PRO A 94 21.85 6.77 8.17
N LEU A 95 20.63 6.25 8.33
CA LEU A 95 19.86 6.41 9.57
C LEU A 95 19.64 5.04 10.23
N ARG A 96 20.03 4.91 11.50
CA ARG A 96 19.69 3.76 12.34
C ARG A 96 18.34 4.01 12.99
N VAL A 97 17.30 3.28 12.59
CA VAL A 97 15.91 3.48 13.01
C VAL A 97 15.39 2.25 13.75
N TYR A 98 14.63 2.48 14.82
CA TYR A 98 13.91 1.45 15.56
C TYR A 98 12.61 2.02 16.13
N GLY A 99 11.81 1.19 16.79
CA GLY A 99 10.49 1.53 17.31
C GLY A 99 9.40 0.77 16.59
N MET A 100 8.20 1.35 16.48
CA MET A 100 7.05 0.67 15.88
C MET A 100 6.32 1.51 14.84
N VAL A 101 5.72 0.80 13.89
CA VAL A 101 4.60 1.27 13.08
C VAL A 101 3.51 0.21 13.14
N ALA A 102 2.29 0.58 13.52
CA ALA A 102 1.16 -0.33 13.59
C ALA A 102 -0.07 0.27 12.93
N ALA A 103 -0.88 -0.58 12.30
CA ALA A 103 -2.23 -0.23 11.87
C ALA A 103 -3.23 -0.67 12.94
N ARG A 104 -4.23 0.17 13.21
CA ARG A 104 -5.36 -0.14 14.09
C ARG A 104 -6.64 0.04 13.30
N ASP A 105 -7.37 -1.05 13.10
CA ASP A 105 -8.70 -1.01 12.51
C ASP A 105 -9.79 -1.11 13.58
N HIS A 106 -11.03 -0.98 13.14
CA HIS A 106 -12.22 -0.95 13.99
C HIS A 106 -12.61 -2.32 14.57
N VAL A 107 -11.96 -3.42 14.17
CA VAL A 107 -12.34 -4.76 14.64
C VAL A 107 -12.06 -4.90 16.12
N ASP A 108 -10.86 -4.50 16.55
CA ASP A 108 -10.41 -4.63 17.93
C ASP A 108 -9.56 -3.44 18.43
N TYR A 109 -9.23 -2.48 17.56
CA TYR A 109 -8.31 -1.35 17.81
C TYR A 109 -6.93 -1.75 18.35
N ASN A 110 -6.60 -3.05 18.29
CA ASN A 110 -5.29 -3.57 18.70
C ASN A 110 -4.23 -3.17 17.68
N ARG A 111 -2.98 -3.09 18.12
CA ARG A 111 -1.85 -2.85 17.24
C ARG A 111 -1.63 -4.07 16.33
N ASN A 112 -1.91 -3.91 15.05
CA ASN A 112 -1.42 -4.81 14.02
C ASN A 112 -0.09 -4.28 13.51
N PHE A 113 1.01 -4.75 14.12
CA PHE A 113 2.35 -4.25 13.83
C PHE A 113 2.74 -4.48 12.37
N LEU A 114 3.20 -3.43 11.72
CA LEU A 114 3.78 -3.45 10.36
C LEU A 114 5.31 -3.48 10.44
N PHE A 115 5.86 -2.70 11.38
CA PHE A 115 7.26 -2.63 11.73
C PHE A 115 7.37 -2.61 13.25
N ASN A 116 8.28 -3.40 13.82
CA ASN A 116 8.53 -3.41 15.26
C ASN A 116 9.95 -3.88 15.52
N ARG A 117 10.83 -2.97 15.92
CA ARG A 117 12.25 -3.24 16.21
C ARG A 117 12.68 -2.54 17.49
N THR A 118 13.53 -3.19 18.26
CA THR A 118 14.11 -2.66 19.50
C THR A 118 15.40 -1.87 19.21
N SER A 119 15.95 -1.16 20.21
CA SER A 119 17.17 -0.35 20.03
C SER A 119 18.44 -1.18 19.73
N ASP A 120 18.45 -2.43 20.19
CA ASP A 120 19.49 -3.42 19.92
C ASP A 120 19.38 -4.06 18.53
N ASP A 121 18.18 -4.11 17.94
CA ASP A 121 17.92 -4.58 16.57
C ASP A 121 17.51 -3.42 15.62
N CYS A 122 18.20 -2.28 15.72
CA CYS A 122 17.90 -1.14 14.85
C CYS A 122 18.17 -1.47 13.37
N GLN A 123 17.26 -1.06 12.48
CA GLN A 123 17.47 -1.14 11.03
C GLN A 123 18.31 0.04 10.55
N ILE A 124 19.28 -0.22 9.67
CA ILE A 124 19.98 0.84 8.92
C ILE A 124 19.22 1.08 7.62
N ILE A 125 18.80 2.31 7.38
CA ILE A 125 18.21 2.77 6.11
C ILE A 125 19.13 3.79 5.44
N THR A 126 19.16 3.78 4.10
CA THR A 126 20.07 4.61 3.29
C THR A 126 19.29 5.44 2.27
N ALA A 127 19.96 6.33 1.55
CA ALA A 127 19.34 7.10 0.47
C ALA A 127 18.85 6.21 -0.68
N ASP A 128 19.58 5.13 -0.97
CA ASP A 128 19.24 4.18 -2.03
C ASP A 128 18.14 3.19 -1.59
N GLU A 129 18.11 2.84 -0.30
CA GLU A 129 17.11 1.94 0.30
C GLU A 129 16.42 2.61 1.51
N PRO A 130 15.53 3.59 1.27
CA PRO A 130 14.90 4.39 2.33
C PRO A 130 13.64 3.73 2.92
N TYR A 131 13.55 2.40 2.92
CA TYR A 131 12.33 1.66 3.32
C TYR A 131 12.49 0.91 4.63
N LEU A 132 11.44 0.88 5.45
CA LEU A 132 11.37 0.02 6.63
C LEU A 132 11.13 -1.44 6.21
N THR A 133 11.86 -2.38 6.79
CA THR A 133 11.64 -3.83 6.60
C THR A 133 10.41 -4.25 7.39
N LEU A 134 9.27 -4.36 6.69
CA LEU A 134 7.99 -4.71 7.29
C LEU A 134 7.94 -6.21 7.62
N THR A 135 7.33 -6.55 8.76
CA THR A 135 7.12 -7.93 9.23
C THR A 135 5.64 -8.30 9.35
N GLY A 136 4.76 -7.31 9.29
CA GLY A 136 3.32 -7.53 9.28
C GLY A 136 2.61 -6.97 8.04
N PRO A 137 1.28 -6.98 8.02
CA PRO A 137 0.43 -7.25 9.18
C PRO A 137 0.36 -8.74 9.54
N SER A 138 -0.13 -9.01 10.75
CA SER A 138 -0.40 -10.36 11.28
C SER A 138 -1.79 -10.90 10.91
N ARG A 139 -2.68 -10.01 10.48
CA ARG A 139 -4.03 -10.26 9.94
C ARG A 139 -4.37 -9.16 8.95
N ALA A 140 -5.32 -9.37 8.05
CA ALA A 140 -5.80 -8.33 7.16
C ALA A 140 -6.31 -7.11 7.95
N ILE A 141 -6.08 -5.92 7.39
CA ILE A 141 -6.48 -4.64 8.00
C ILE A 141 -7.83 -4.26 7.39
N LEU A 142 -8.89 -4.29 8.18
CA LEU A 142 -10.22 -3.91 7.69
C LEU A 142 -10.32 -2.38 7.58
N SER A 143 -10.93 -1.89 6.51
CA SER A 143 -11.01 -0.45 6.25
C SER A 143 -12.40 0.02 5.81
N LEU A 144 -13.46 -0.55 6.41
CA LEU A 144 -14.78 0.09 6.38
C LEU A 144 -14.75 1.44 7.09
N GLU A 145 -14.18 1.43 8.28
CA GLU A 145 -13.95 2.59 9.11
C GLU A 145 -12.52 3.10 8.92
N PRO A 146 -12.23 4.35 9.32
CA PRO A 146 -10.88 4.88 9.29
C PRO A 146 -9.88 3.98 10.02
N VAL A 147 -8.70 3.81 9.43
CA VAL A 147 -7.60 3.04 10.02
C VAL A 147 -6.62 4.01 10.66
N ASP A 148 -6.29 3.82 11.92
CA ASP A 148 -5.29 4.64 12.59
C ASP A 148 -3.90 4.00 12.42
N PHE A 149 -3.00 4.69 11.72
CA PHE A 149 -1.58 4.35 11.69
C PHE A 149 -0.88 4.99 12.89
N GLU A 150 -0.45 4.17 13.84
CA GLU A 150 0.34 4.59 14.99
C GLU A 150 1.83 4.45 14.67
N VAL A 151 2.57 5.56 14.73
CA VAL A 151 4.00 5.62 14.42
C VAL A 151 4.75 6.11 15.65
N ASP A 152 5.65 5.29 16.18
CA ASP A 152 6.62 5.68 17.22
C ASP A 152 8.01 5.19 16.80
N LEU A 153 8.68 5.98 15.96
CA LEU A 153 10.02 5.69 15.47
C LEU A 153 11.04 6.55 16.20
N LYS A 154 12.18 5.94 16.51
CA LYS A 154 13.34 6.52 17.17
C LYS A 154 14.57 6.30 16.29
N PHE A 155 15.57 7.15 16.46
CA PHE A 155 16.86 6.97 15.80
C PHE A 155 17.99 6.74 16.81
N LYS A 156 19.08 6.15 16.33
CA LYS A 156 20.28 5.89 17.12
C LYS A 156 21.51 6.56 16.53
N ARG A 157 22.20 7.34 17.36
CA ARG A 157 23.54 7.91 17.08
C ARG A 157 24.43 7.74 18.29
N GLU A 158 25.74 7.85 18.07
CA GLU A 158 26.77 7.71 19.12
C GLU A 158 26.48 8.57 20.37
N SER A 159 25.91 9.78 20.19
CA SER A 159 25.55 10.71 21.26
C SER A 159 24.04 10.90 21.48
N GLU A 160 23.20 10.26 20.67
CA GLU A 160 21.74 10.49 20.67
C GLU A 160 20.99 9.16 20.41
N ASP A 161 21.01 8.25 21.39
CA ASP A 161 20.11 7.09 21.41
C ASP A 161 18.80 7.46 22.14
N GLY A 162 17.68 6.93 21.67
CA GLY A 162 16.38 7.09 22.31
C GLY A 162 15.59 8.32 21.87
N LYS A 163 16.15 9.20 21.03
CA LYS A 163 15.43 10.37 20.53
C LYS A 163 14.40 9.97 19.48
N ALA A 164 13.21 10.57 19.59
CA ALA A 164 12.13 10.36 18.63
C ALA A 164 12.53 10.90 17.25
N LEU A 165 12.40 10.06 16.23
CA LEU A 165 12.38 10.47 14.84
C LEU A 165 10.99 11.03 14.50
N ILE A 166 9.94 10.28 14.84
CA ILE A 166 8.55 10.69 14.70
C ILE A 166 7.66 9.88 15.66
N ASN A 167 6.77 10.56 16.38
CA ASN A 167 5.80 9.95 17.30
C ASN A 167 4.44 10.61 17.06
N GLN A 168 3.60 9.99 16.22
CA GLN A 168 2.35 10.57 15.73
C GLN A 168 1.36 9.45 15.36
N VAL A 169 0.07 9.79 15.36
CA VAL A 169 -1.00 8.93 14.86
C VAL A 169 -1.61 9.60 13.63
N LEU A 170 -1.71 8.85 12.54
CA LEU A 170 -2.37 9.27 11.30
C LEU A 170 -3.68 8.51 11.14
N ARG A 171 -4.81 9.22 11.13
CA ARG A 171 -6.11 8.63 10.80
C ARG A 171 -6.28 8.56 9.29
N TYR A 172 -6.09 7.36 8.73
CA TYR A 172 -6.30 7.11 7.31
C TYR A 172 -7.79 6.96 7.01
N GLN A 173 -8.28 7.84 6.14
CA GLN A 173 -9.59 7.73 5.52
C GLN A 173 -9.40 7.53 4.02
N ARG A 174 -10.34 6.83 3.37
CA ARG A 174 -10.33 6.64 1.92
C ARG A 174 -10.16 7.98 1.22
N SER A 175 -8.99 8.21 0.63
CA SER A 175 -8.76 9.39 -0.20
C SER A 175 -9.08 9.04 -1.66
N PRO A 176 -9.76 9.92 -2.41
CA PRO A 176 -9.92 9.75 -3.86
C PRO A 176 -8.61 9.92 -4.66
N GLY A 177 -7.47 10.03 -3.98
CA GLY A 177 -6.18 10.46 -4.52
C GLY A 177 -5.20 9.32 -4.79
N PRO A 178 -3.96 9.64 -5.23
CA PRO A 178 -2.97 8.66 -5.62
C PRO A 178 -2.57 7.74 -4.47
N PHE A 179 -2.10 6.54 -4.82
CA PHE A 179 -1.59 5.49 -3.93
C PHE A 179 -0.89 6.04 -2.67
N GLY A 180 -1.43 5.70 -1.49
CA GLY A 180 -0.76 5.95 -0.22
C GLY A 180 -1.25 7.15 0.60
N THR A 181 -0.48 7.47 1.64
CA THR A 181 -0.67 8.62 2.52
C THR A 181 0.67 9.03 3.14
N ILE A 182 0.76 10.23 3.71
CA ILE A 182 1.99 10.77 4.31
C ILE A 182 1.77 11.22 5.74
N LEU A 183 2.83 11.14 6.54
CA LEU A 183 2.92 11.66 7.89
C LEU A 183 4.27 12.34 8.05
N ASP A 184 4.29 13.65 8.32
CA ASP A 184 5.53 14.42 8.35
C ASP A 184 5.70 15.23 9.64
N ASN A 185 6.96 15.51 9.95
CA ASN A 185 7.34 16.44 10.99
C ASN A 185 8.62 17.19 10.60
N ASN A 186 9.19 17.93 11.56
CA ASN A 186 10.41 18.68 11.33
C ASN A 186 11.66 17.84 11.07
N LEU A 187 11.66 16.52 11.24
CA LEU A 187 12.83 15.65 11.07
C LEU A 187 12.75 14.77 9.84
N CYS A 188 11.57 14.29 9.45
CA CYS A 188 11.39 13.42 8.30
C CYS A 188 9.94 13.44 7.79
N THR A 189 9.73 12.83 6.62
CA THR A 189 8.41 12.44 6.13
C THR A 189 8.33 10.92 6.05
N ILE A 190 7.27 10.33 6.59
CA ILE A 190 6.93 8.92 6.43
C ILE A 190 5.88 8.81 5.34
N ARG A 191 6.17 8.08 4.25
CA ARG A 191 5.22 7.78 3.19
C ARG A 191 4.78 6.34 3.29
N PHE A 192 3.48 6.14 3.43
CA PHE A 192 2.84 4.84 3.34
C PHE A 192 2.41 4.61 1.89
N HIS A 193 2.87 3.53 1.27
CA HIS A 193 2.33 3.07 0.00
C HIS A 193 1.28 2.01 0.29
N CYS A 194 0.01 2.38 0.13
CA CYS A 194 -1.12 1.50 0.46
C CYS A 194 -2.27 1.65 -0.53
N LYS A 195 -3.09 0.60 -0.63
CA LYS A 195 -4.29 0.53 -1.48
C LYS A 195 -5.44 -0.07 -0.69
N GLN A 196 -6.60 0.55 -0.82
CA GLN A 196 -7.84 -0.02 -0.34
C GLN A 196 -8.48 -0.88 -1.43
N PHE A 197 -8.94 -2.06 -1.05
CA PHE A 197 -9.74 -2.95 -1.88
C PHE A 197 -11.20 -2.97 -1.40
N GLY A 198 -12.12 -3.37 -2.30
CA GLY A 198 -13.57 -3.36 -2.04
C GLY A 198 -14.08 -4.66 -1.45
N GLU A 199 -13.97 -5.76 -2.20
CA GLU A 199 -14.36 -7.10 -1.75
C GLU A 199 -13.12 -7.98 -1.68
N THR A 200 -12.69 -8.34 -0.46
CA THR A 200 -11.47 -9.12 -0.26
C THR A 200 -11.61 -10.28 0.68
N VAL A 201 -10.70 -11.23 0.52
CA VAL A 201 -10.36 -12.29 1.48
C VAL A 201 -8.92 -12.12 1.95
N GLU A 202 -8.61 -12.72 3.10
CA GLU A 202 -7.24 -12.83 3.56
C GLU A 202 -6.58 -14.06 2.93
N ALA A 203 -5.41 -13.86 2.32
CA ALA A 203 -4.51 -14.92 1.90
C ALA A 203 -3.33 -14.97 2.87
N THR A 204 -3.21 -16.08 3.60
CA THR A 204 -2.08 -16.36 4.49
C THR A 204 -1.15 -17.38 3.85
N ILE A 205 0.07 -16.98 3.51
CA ILE A 205 1.08 -17.82 2.88
C ILE A 205 1.70 -18.71 3.96
N LEU A 206 1.24 -19.95 4.01
CA LEU A 206 1.65 -20.95 5.00
C LEU A 206 3.10 -21.38 4.77
N SER A 207 3.44 -21.68 3.52
CA SER A 207 4.78 -22.16 3.15
C SER A 207 5.13 -21.84 1.71
N VAL A 208 6.43 -21.59 1.50
CA VAL A 208 7.09 -21.66 0.19
C VAL A 208 8.20 -22.70 0.35
N GLN A 209 7.98 -23.90 -0.17
CA GLN A 209 8.82 -25.07 0.10
C GLN A 209 9.59 -25.45 -1.15
N ILE A 210 10.91 -25.63 -1.05
CA ILE A 210 11.70 -26.24 -2.12
C ILE A 210 11.43 -27.74 -2.11
N ILE A 211 10.78 -28.25 -3.17
CA ILE A 211 10.35 -29.66 -3.25
C ILE A 211 11.19 -30.49 -4.22
N HIS A 212 11.94 -29.83 -5.12
CA HIS A 212 12.86 -30.50 -6.03
C HIS A 212 14.01 -29.56 -6.41
N GLY A 213 15.21 -30.13 -6.54
CA GLY A 213 16.41 -29.39 -6.91
C GLY A 213 16.91 -28.48 -5.78
N SER A 214 17.66 -27.45 -6.14
CA SER A 214 18.28 -26.52 -5.20
C SER A 214 18.20 -25.09 -5.70
N TRP A 215 18.10 -24.14 -4.76
CA TRP A 215 18.20 -22.73 -5.09
C TRP A 215 19.52 -22.45 -5.85
N PRO A 216 19.51 -21.61 -6.90
CA PRO A 216 20.74 -21.29 -7.62
C PRO A 216 21.66 -20.46 -6.71
N SER A 217 22.63 -21.13 -6.09
CA SER A 217 23.36 -20.72 -4.87
C SER A 217 24.15 -19.42 -4.94
N GLN A 218 24.26 -18.81 -6.13
CA GLN A 218 24.99 -17.56 -6.36
C GLN A 218 24.06 -16.34 -6.48
N PHE A 219 22.75 -16.53 -6.44
CA PHE A 219 21.77 -15.46 -6.67
C PHE A 219 20.93 -15.20 -5.42
N ALA A 220 20.78 -13.92 -5.10
CA ALA A 220 19.76 -13.40 -4.21
C ALA A 220 18.36 -13.87 -4.62
N GLY A 221 17.41 -13.67 -3.70
CA GLY A 221 16.03 -14.00 -3.98
C GLY A 221 15.02 -13.13 -3.29
N LYS A 222 13.85 -13.06 -3.91
CA LYS A 222 12.67 -12.46 -3.30
C LYS A 222 11.42 -13.29 -3.57
N VAL A 223 10.53 -13.27 -2.59
CA VAL A 223 9.16 -13.79 -2.68
C VAL A 223 8.23 -12.60 -2.55
N PHE A 224 7.30 -12.43 -3.47
CA PHE A 224 6.39 -11.29 -3.48
C PHE A 224 5.07 -11.64 -4.17
N SER A 225 4.04 -10.84 -3.94
CA SER A 225 2.85 -10.81 -4.79
C SER A 225 2.76 -9.51 -5.57
N LYS A 226 2.20 -9.55 -6.77
CA LYS A 226 2.01 -8.38 -7.64
C LYS A 226 0.53 -8.04 -7.75
N GLY A 227 0.23 -6.75 -7.68
CA GLY A 227 -1.04 -6.18 -8.11
C GLY A 227 -0.98 -5.69 -9.57
N ALA A 228 -1.88 -4.76 -9.90
CA ALA A 228 -2.06 -4.30 -11.28
C ALA A 228 -1.00 -3.30 -11.76
N SER A 229 -0.24 -2.70 -10.83
CA SER A 229 0.79 -1.71 -11.14
C SER A 229 2.15 -2.08 -10.53
N PRO A 230 3.27 -1.56 -11.06
CA PRO A 230 4.60 -1.80 -10.50
C PRO A 230 4.77 -1.35 -9.04
N LEU A 231 3.92 -0.42 -8.57
CA LEU A 231 3.92 0.07 -7.19
C LEU A 231 3.15 -0.86 -6.24
N GLU A 232 2.42 -1.85 -6.77
CA GLU A 232 1.65 -2.84 -6.03
C GLU A 232 2.45 -4.15 -5.85
N GLU A 233 3.75 -4.06 -5.59
CA GLU A 233 4.54 -5.22 -5.17
C GLU A 233 4.47 -5.36 -3.65
N PHE A 234 3.86 -6.44 -3.18
CA PHE A 234 3.85 -6.79 -1.76
C PHE A 234 4.97 -7.80 -1.50
N LEU A 235 6.04 -7.33 -0.89
CA LEU A 235 7.23 -8.13 -0.60
C LEU A 235 6.98 -9.06 0.60
N LEU A 236 7.06 -10.38 0.40
CA LEU A 236 6.92 -11.39 1.45
C LEU A 236 8.29 -11.72 2.08
N LEU A 237 9.34 -11.70 1.27
CA LEU A 237 10.74 -11.90 1.66
C LEU A 237 11.67 -11.29 0.61
N ASP A 238 12.82 -10.78 1.05
CA ASP A 238 13.96 -10.37 0.23
C ASP A 238 15.25 -10.75 0.97
N PHE A 239 16.19 -11.39 0.28
CA PHE A 239 17.48 -11.80 0.85
C PHE A 239 18.62 -11.57 -0.16
N PRO A 240 19.79 -11.11 0.29
CA PRO A 240 20.89 -10.66 -0.58
C PRO A 240 21.68 -11.80 -1.24
N ASP A 241 22.60 -11.43 -2.14
CA ASP A 241 23.50 -12.34 -2.87
C ASP A 241 24.47 -13.04 -1.93
N GLY A 242 24.81 -14.30 -2.25
CA GLY A 242 25.84 -15.08 -1.56
C GLY A 242 25.31 -16.01 -0.45
N ASP A 243 24.02 -15.92 -0.14
CA ASP A 243 23.34 -16.81 0.81
C ASP A 243 22.33 -17.71 0.11
N SER A 244 22.27 -18.98 0.53
CA SER A 244 21.11 -19.82 0.26
C SER A 244 19.87 -19.20 0.90
N PRO A 245 18.66 -19.41 0.35
CA PRO A 245 17.43 -18.95 1.00
C PRO A 245 17.40 -19.44 2.45
N PRO A 246 16.91 -18.64 3.40
CA PRO A 246 16.78 -19.07 4.78
C PRO A 246 15.72 -20.18 4.83
N VAL A 247 16.17 -21.43 4.84
CA VAL A 247 15.30 -22.62 4.82
C VAL A 247 15.35 -23.36 6.15
N ASP A 248 14.20 -23.89 6.56
CA ASP A 248 14.12 -24.83 7.67
C ASP A 248 14.50 -26.26 7.23
N ARG A 249 14.39 -27.22 8.16
CA ARG A 249 14.72 -28.64 7.92
C ARG A 249 13.82 -29.31 6.88
N ASP A 250 12.63 -28.76 6.66
CA ASP A 250 11.64 -29.28 5.71
C ASP A 250 11.74 -28.56 4.35
N GLY A 251 12.70 -27.64 4.19
CA GLY A 251 12.91 -26.88 2.97
C GLY A 251 11.97 -25.69 2.80
N ASN A 252 11.27 -25.26 3.86
CA ASN A 252 10.44 -24.06 3.81
C ASN A 252 11.28 -22.80 3.95
N ILE A 253 11.06 -21.85 3.04
CA ILE A 253 11.67 -20.54 3.10
C ILE A 253 11.00 -19.71 4.21
N HIS A 254 11.82 -19.13 5.09
CA HIS A 254 11.38 -18.26 6.19
C HIS A 254 10.93 -16.89 5.65
N LEU A 255 9.62 -16.71 5.47
CA LEU A 255 9.04 -15.44 5.03
C LEU A 255 9.04 -14.39 6.16
N SER A 256 9.32 -13.14 5.80
CA SER A 256 9.23 -11.97 6.69
C SER A 256 7.79 -11.52 6.91
N ARG A 257 6.93 -11.70 5.90
CA ARG A 257 5.49 -11.36 5.92
C ARG A 257 4.69 -12.49 5.29
N ARG A 258 3.44 -12.66 5.72
CA ARG A 258 2.61 -13.80 5.29
C ARG A 258 1.18 -13.45 4.92
N VAL A 259 0.67 -12.30 5.34
CA VAL A 259 -0.75 -11.96 5.20
C VAL A 259 -0.93 -10.92 4.12
N VAL A 260 -1.77 -11.24 3.12
CA VAL A 260 -2.06 -10.40 1.95
C VAL A 260 -3.58 -10.26 1.82
N SER A 261 -4.03 -9.05 1.50
CA SER A 261 -5.44 -8.79 1.15
C SER A 261 -5.64 -9.01 -0.35
N VAL A 262 -6.60 -9.87 -0.71
CA VAL A 262 -6.80 -10.31 -2.09
C VAL A 262 -8.21 -9.96 -2.54
N ASP A 263 -8.32 -9.20 -3.62
CA ASP A 263 -9.59 -8.92 -4.31
C ASP A 263 -10.19 -10.24 -4.83
N VAL A 264 -11.41 -10.56 -4.41
CA VAL A 264 -12.08 -11.81 -4.76
C VAL A 264 -12.39 -11.95 -6.25
N ASN A 265 -12.35 -10.84 -6.99
CA ASN A 265 -12.61 -10.79 -8.42
C ASN A 265 -11.33 -10.87 -9.26
N GLN A 266 -10.15 -10.99 -8.62
CA GLN A 266 -8.86 -11.02 -9.28
C GLN A 266 -8.05 -12.24 -8.87
N ASN A 267 -7.28 -12.78 -9.79
CA ASN A 267 -6.34 -13.86 -9.47
C ASN A 267 -5.21 -13.34 -8.58
N PHE A 268 -4.81 -14.16 -7.61
CA PHE A 268 -3.71 -13.86 -6.70
C PHE A 268 -2.43 -14.54 -7.18
N GLN A 269 -1.42 -13.76 -7.56
CA GLN A 269 -0.12 -14.30 -7.98
C GLN A 269 0.91 -14.17 -6.86
N VAL A 270 1.55 -15.29 -6.51
CA VAL A 270 2.79 -15.32 -5.73
C VAL A 270 3.94 -15.66 -6.67
N SER A 271 4.96 -14.83 -6.68
CA SER A 271 6.17 -14.99 -7.48
C SER A 271 7.35 -15.29 -6.58
N VAL A 272 8.20 -16.23 -7.02
CA VAL A 272 9.50 -16.51 -6.43
C VAL A 272 10.56 -16.22 -7.46
N GLN A 273 11.44 -15.26 -7.17
CA GLN A 273 12.42 -14.75 -8.11
C GLN A 273 13.83 -14.91 -7.55
N ALA A 274 14.72 -15.46 -8.37
CA ALA A 274 16.16 -15.36 -8.19
C ALA A 274 16.68 -14.18 -9.04
N TYR A 275 17.55 -13.37 -8.47
CA TYR A 275 18.13 -12.20 -9.14
C TYR A 275 19.61 -12.03 -8.77
N SER A 276 20.35 -11.31 -9.60
CA SER A 276 21.71 -10.86 -9.26
C SER A 276 21.66 -9.39 -8.85
N ALA A 277 22.32 -9.04 -7.74
CA ALA A 277 22.48 -7.66 -7.30
C ALA A 277 23.76 -7.06 -7.89
N CYS A 278 23.62 -5.99 -8.68
CA CYS A 278 24.74 -5.17 -9.14
C CYS A 278 24.56 -3.75 -8.60
N GLY A 279 25.10 -3.50 -7.40
CA GLY A 279 24.80 -2.29 -6.65
C GLY A 279 23.33 -2.26 -6.22
N SER A 280 22.61 -1.20 -6.57
CA SER A 280 21.15 -1.09 -6.35
C SER A 280 20.30 -1.77 -7.42
N LEU A 281 20.90 -2.22 -8.53
CA LEU A 281 20.16 -2.87 -9.60
C LEU A 281 19.96 -4.36 -9.30
N LYS A 282 18.71 -4.78 -9.19
CA LYS A 282 18.32 -6.19 -9.08
C LYS A 282 17.91 -6.72 -10.46
N VAL A 283 18.75 -7.58 -11.05
CA VAL A 283 18.52 -8.15 -12.38
C VAL A 283 17.91 -9.55 -12.24
N PRO A 284 16.64 -9.77 -12.65
CA PRO A 284 16.01 -11.08 -12.60
C PRO A 284 16.76 -12.13 -13.43
N ILE A 285 17.04 -13.29 -12.85
CA ILE A 285 17.67 -14.44 -13.52
C ILE A 285 16.63 -15.51 -13.82
N ALA A 286 15.77 -15.80 -12.86
CA ALA A 286 14.70 -16.76 -12.99
C ALA A 286 13.50 -16.32 -12.15
N THR A 287 12.28 -16.58 -12.60
CA THR A 287 11.06 -16.31 -11.84
C THR A 287 10.08 -17.44 -12.05
N GLY A 288 9.55 -17.98 -10.95
CA GLY A 288 8.45 -18.92 -10.95
C GLY A 288 7.20 -18.25 -10.41
N ASP A 289 6.09 -18.39 -11.12
CA ASP A 289 4.81 -17.78 -10.78
C ASP A 289 3.77 -18.84 -10.42
N ALA A 290 3.07 -18.64 -9.30
CA ALA A 290 1.94 -19.44 -8.88
C ALA A 290 0.70 -18.54 -8.77
N VAL A 291 -0.29 -18.79 -9.63
CA VAL A 291 -1.52 -18.00 -9.74
C VAL A 291 -2.68 -18.74 -9.09
N PHE A 292 -3.29 -18.18 -8.07
CA PHE A 292 -4.38 -18.77 -7.31
C PHE A 292 -5.70 -18.05 -7.58
N GLU A 293 -6.80 -18.80 -7.56
CA GLU A 293 -8.14 -18.24 -7.49
C GLU A 293 -8.51 -18.03 -6.01
N PRO A 294 -8.93 -16.81 -5.60
CA PRO A 294 -9.34 -16.56 -4.23
C PRO A 294 -10.53 -17.44 -3.81
N LYS A 295 -10.56 -17.86 -2.54
CA LYS A 295 -11.62 -18.73 -1.99
C LYS A 295 -12.45 -18.00 -0.93
N LYS A 296 -13.77 -17.98 -1.11
CA LYS A 296 -14.74 -17.37 -0.17
C LYS A 296 -15.27 -18.35 0.88
N ASP A 297 -15.00 -19.64 0.71
CA ASP A 297 -15.35 -20.76 1.59
C ASP A 297 -14.19 -21.15 2.53
N GLY A 298 -13.06 -20.44 2.43
CA GLY A 298 -11.84 -20.72 3.19
C GLY A 298 -11.05 -21.90 2.62
N GLY A 299 -10.29 -22.56 3.49
CA GLY A 299 -9.48 -23.73 3.14
C GLY A 299 -8.07 -23.40 2.67
N VAL A 300 -7.38 -24.41 2.14
CA VAL A 300 -5.97 -24.31 1.72
C VAL A 300 -5.85 -24.70 0.25
N THR A 301 -5.16 -23.88 -0.53
CA THR A 301 -4.79 -24.21 -1.90
C THR A 301 -3.27 -24.32 -2.01
N GLU A 302 -2.81 -25.16 -2.93
CA GLU A 302 -1.40 -25.32 -3.22
C GLU A 302 -1.13 -25.27 -4.73
N LYS A 303 0.00 -24.67 -5.10
CA LYS A 303 0.52 -24.66 -6.46
C LYS A 303 2.02 -24.81 -6.46
N GLU A 304 2.53 -25.35 -7.55
CA GLU A 304 3.96 -25.51 -7.78
C GLU A 304 4.40 -24.60 -8.92
N CYS A 305 5.61 -24.06 -8.84
CA CYS A 305 6.24 -23.35 -9.94
C CYS A 305 7.74 -23.68 -10.01
N ASP A 306 8.28 -23.64 -11.22
CA ASP A 306 9.70 -23.86 -11.48
C ASP A 306 10.44 -22.51 -11.48
N ILE A 307 11.56 -22.44 -10.76
CA ILE A 307 12.48 -21.31 -10.74
C ILE A 307 13.66 -21.67 -11.65
N GLY A 308 13.48 -21.40 -12.94
CA GLY A 308 14.41 -21.86 -13.96
C GLY A 308 14.44 -23.38 -14.05
N ALA A 309 15.58 -23.96 -14.45
CA ALA A 309 15.71 -25.42 -14.61
C ALA A 309 16.16 -26.15 -13.33
N SER A 310 16.56 -25.43 -12.27
CA SER A 310 17.30 -25.99 -11.15
C SER A 310 16.49 -26.18 -9.86
N CYS A 311 15.33 -25.55 -9.74
CA CYS A 311 14.58 -25.49 -8.50
C CYS A 311 13.07 -25.51 -8.77
N ARG A 312 12.32 -26.34 -8.05
CA ARG A 312 10.85 -26.32 -8.01
C ARG A 312 10.39 -26.01 -6.60
N VAL A 313 9.43 -25.10 -6.50
CA VAL A 313 8.83 -24.70 -5.23
C VAL A 313 7.35 -25.02 -5.18
N LYS A 314 6.86 -25.42 -4.01
CA LYS A 314 5.45 -25.57 -3.67
C LYS A 314 5.03 -24.42 -2.75
N ILE A 315 3.97 -23.73 -3.12
CA ILE A 315 3.41 -22.61 -2.38
C ILE A 315 2.04 -23.02 -1.85
N LYS A 316 1.84 -22.89 -0.53
CA LYS A 316 0.57 -23.17 0.14
C LYS A 316 -0.04 -21.89 0.69
N VAL A 317 -1.30 -21.64 0.37
CA VAL A 317 -2.06 -20.46 0.77
C VAL A 317 -3.31 -20.91 1.52
N ALA A 318 -3.47 -20.42 2.75
CA ALA A 318 -4.73 -20.50 3.48
C ALA A 318 -5.60 -19.28 3.15
N TRP A 319 -6.88 -19.53 2.92
CA TRP A 319 -7.88 -18.50 2.64
C TRP A 319 -8.77 -18.34 3.85
N SER A 320 -9.05 -17.11 4.23
CA SER A 320 -10.05 -16.83 5.25
C SER A 320 -10.91 -15.61 4.89
N LEU A 321 -12.18 -15.70 5.28
CA LEU A 321 -13.07 -14.56 5.33
C LEU A 321 -12.64 -13.64 6.48
N LEU A 322 -13.01 -12.37 6.38
CA LEU A 322 -12.59 -11.34 7.32
C LEU A 322 -13.57 -11.28 8.48
N ILE A 323 -13.07 -11.18 9.71
CA ILE A 323 -13.89 -11.06 10.92
C ILE A 323 -14.07 -9.57 11.23
N TRP A 324 -15.32 -9.15 11.46
CA TRP A 324 -15.67 -7.73 11.56
C TRP A 324 -16.00 -7.27 12.99
N SER A 325 -15.98 -8.19 13.98
CA SER A 325 -16.25 -7.85 15.38
C SER A 325 -15.55 -8.79 16.35
N LYS A 326 -14.95 -8.22 17.40
CA LYS A 326 -14.28 -8.93 18.50
C LYS A 326 -15.25 -9.62 19.48
N LEU A 327 -16.56 -9.37 19.39
CA LEU A 327 -17.57 -9.86 20.35
C LEU A 327 -17.62 -11.39 20.52
N LEU A 328 -16.85 -12.17 19.75
CA LEU A 328 -16.83 -13.63 19.81
C LEU A 328 -15.43 -14.29 19.81
N LEU A 329 -14.33 -13.54 20.02
CA LEU A 329 -13.00 -14.18 20.29
C LEU A 329 -12.90 -14.73 21.74
N GLN A 330 -14.00 -14.75 22.49
CA GLN A 330 -14.11 -15.23 23.88
C GLN A 330 -15.12 -16.39 24.03
N GLY A 331 -15.49 -17.07 22.94
CA GLY A 331 -16.32 -18.28 22.98
C GLY A 331 -15.49 -19.56 23.09
#